data_AF-W1XEK4-F1
#
_entry.id   AF-W1XEK4-F1
#
_cell.length_a   1.000
_cell.length_b   1.000
_cell.length_c   1.000
_cell.angle_alpha   90.00
_cell.angle_beta   90.00
_cell.angle_gamma   90.00
#
_symmetry.space_group_name_H-M   'P 1'
#
loop_
_entity.id
_entity.type
_entity.pdbx_description
1 polymer ?
#
loop_
_entity_poly.entity_id
_entity_poly.type
_entity_poly.pdbx_seq_one_letter_code
_entity_poly.pdbx_strand_id
1 'polypeptide(L)' 'AHMTMGLGLAEYLAVHKDEFKGTIKLIFQPAEEGVRGAKAMAEAGVVDDVDLMFGMHIGFNENLSNCFACSDHGFLATT' A
#
# COMPACT_ATOMS: atom_id res chain seq x y z
N ALA A 1 -4.04 -3.06 11.37
CA ALA A 1 -3.21 -4.17 10.89
C ALA A 1 -2.26 -3.73 9.76
N HIS A 2 -2.74 -3.07 8.70
CA HIS A 2 -1.90 -2.62 7.58
C HIS A 2 -0.74 -1.70 7.99
N MET A 3 -0.95 -0.78 8.95
CA MET A 3 0.14 0.07 9.48
C MET A 3 1.30 -0.77 10.04
N THR A 4 1.01 -1.78 10.86
CA THR A 4 2.03 -2.68 11.43
C THR A 4 2.76 -3.45 10.33
N MET A 5 2.04 -3.93 9.31
CA MET A 5 2.65 -4.61 8.16
C MET A 5 3.60 -3.68 7.39
N GLY A 6 3.18 -2.43 7.15
CA GLY A 6 4.01 -1.42 6.50
C GLY A 6 5.27 -1.08 7.30
N LEU A 7 5.17 -1.02 8.63
CA LEU A 7 6.34 -0.81 9.50
C LEU A 7 7.31 -2.01 9.48
N GLY A 8 6.79 -3.24 9.49
CA GLY A 8 7.61 -4.43 9.34
C GLY A 8 8.33 -4.49 7.98
N LEU A 9 7.64 -4.08 6.90
CA LEU A 9 8.27 -3.91 5.59
C LEU A 9 9.35 -2.82 5.63
N ALA A 10 9.11 -1.69 6.31
CA ALA A 10 10.09 -0.63 6.46
C ALA A 10 11.37 -1.13 7.16
N GLU A 11 11.22 -1.91 8.22
CA GLU A 11 12.34 -2.53 8.95
C GLU A 11 13.10 -3.51 8.05
N TYR A 12 12.40 -4.39 7.34
CA TYR A 12 13.02 -5.35 6.41
C TYR A 12 13.81 -4.63 5.31
N LEU A 13 13.20 -3.64 4.66
CA LEU A 13 13.84 -2.85 3.61
C LEU A 13 15.04 -2.07 4.16
N ALA A 14 14.99 -1.60 5.40
CA ALA A 14 16.09 -0.88 6.02
C ALA A 14 17.33 -1.76 6.23
N VAL A 15 17.14 -3.06 6.53
CA VAL A 15 18.22 -4.04 6.68
C VAL A 15 18.80 -4.48 5.33
N HIS A 16 17.97 -4.56 4.29
CA HIS A 16 18.35 -5.11 2.98
C HIS A 16 18.49 -4.03 1.89
N LYS A 17 18.77 -2.77 2.27
CA LYS A 17 18.76 -1.62 1.34
C LYS A 17 19.64 -1.84 0.10
N ASP A 18 20.80 -2.49 0.28
CA ASP A 18 21.78 -2.70 -0.79
C ASP A 18 21.32 -3.71 -1.86
N GLU A 19 20.27 -4.49 -1.57
CA GLU A 19 19.68 -5.44 -2.51
C GLU A 19 18.70 -4.77 -3.49
N PHE A 20 18.27 -3.55 -3.20
CA PHE A 20 17.31 -2.81 -4.00
C PHE A 20 17.96 -1.67 -4.77
N LYS A 21 17.41 -1.38 -5.96
CA LYS A 21 17.85 -0.26 -6.81
C LYS A 21 16.70 0.72 -6.97
N GLY A 22 17.01 2.01 -6.88
CA GLY A 22 16.04 3.09 -6.96
C GLY A 22 15.48 3.48 -5.60
N THR A 23 14.23 3.96 -5.58
CA THR A 23 13.58 4.50 -4.39
C THR A 23 12.32 3.71 -4.08
N ILE A 24 12.20 3.23 -2.85
CA ILE A 24 10.95 2.65 -2.33
C ILE A 24 10.28 3.68 -1.44
N LYS A 25 9.06 4.10 -1.78
CA LYS A 25 8.25 5.06 -1.00
C LYS A 25 7.17 4.30 -0.23
N LEU A 26 7.17 4.43 1.10
CA LEU A 26 6.13 3.88 1.97
C LEU A 26 5.10 4.96 2.28
N ILE A 27 3.83 4.72 1.93
CA ILE A 27 2.74 5.69 2.05
C ILE A 27 1.77 5.21 3.12
N PHE A 28 1.68 5.94 4.23
CA PHE A 28 0.70 5.70 5.29
C PHE A 28 -0.49 6.65 5.11
N GLN A 29 -1.48 6.21 4.35
CA GLN A 29 -2.64 7.04 4.02
C GLN A 29 -3.61 7.18 5.21
N PRO A 30 -4.06 8.40 5.55
CA PRO A 30 -5.14 8.60 6.51
C PRO A 30 -6.53 8.41 5.86
N ALA A 31 -7.58 8.38 6.69
CA ALA A 31 -8.98 8.58 6.27
C ALA A 31 -9.44 7.74 5.05
N GLU A 32 -9.02 6.48 5.00
CA GLU A 32 -9.32 5.53 3.92
C GLU A 32 -10.82 5.16 3.91
N GLU A 33 -11.39 4.77 5.06
CA GLU A 33 -12.80 4.37 5.21
C GLU A 33 -13.83 5.37 4.64
N GLY A 34 -13.46 6.65 4.58
CA GLY A 34 -14.31 7.71 4.04
C GLY A 34 -14.00 8.11 2.61
N VAL A 35 -13.03 7.48 1.95
CA VAL A 35 -12.55 7.80 0.60
C VAL A 35 -12.04 9.25 0.50
N ARG A 36 -11.33 9.73 1.54
CA ARG A 36 -10.89 11.14 1.63
C ARG A 36 -9.38 11.33 1.59
N GLY A 37 -8.61 10.36 2.08
CA GLY A 37 -7.16 10.52 2.21
C GLY A 37 -6.41 10.49 0.90
N ALA A 38 -6.71 9.51 0.04
CA ALA A 38 -5.95 9.26 -1.19
C ALA A 38 -5.91 10.51 -2.10
N LYS A 39 -7.06 11.13 -2.37
CA LYS A 39 -7.15 12.33 -3.22
C LYS A 39 -6.31 13.48 -2.68
N ALA A 40 -6.40 13.77 -1.38
CA ALA A 40 -5.63 14.86 -0.77
C ALA A 40 -4.12 14.62 -0.84
N MET A 41 -3.66 13.37 -0.72
CA MET A 41 -2.25 13.02 -0.86
C MET A 41 -1.76 13.10 -2.30
N ALA A 42 -2.59 12.67 -3.27
CA ALA A 42 -2.30 12.82 -4.68
C ALA A 42 -2.21 14.30 -5.10
N GLU A 43 -3.17 15.14 -4.67
CA GLU A 43 -3.15 16.59 -4.93
C GLU A 43 -1.94 17.30 -4.27
N ALA A 44 -1.39 16.72 -3.21
CA ALA A 44 -0.16 17.19 -2.57
C ALA A 44 1.12 16.69 -3.26
N GLY A 45 1.00 15.94 -4.36
CA GLY A 45 2.12 15.44 -5.17
C GLY A 45 2.88 14.25 -4.55
N VAL A 46 2.29 13.54 -3.58
CA VAL A 46 2.98 12.43 -2.87
C VAL A 46 3.42 11.32 -3.82
N VAL A 47 2.73 11.13 -4.94
CA VAL A 47 2.92 10.03 -5.90
C VAL A 47 3.38 10.48 -7.29
N ASP A 48 3.69 11.77 -7.50
CA ASP A 48 4.00 12.31 -8.84
C ASP A 48 5.28 11.72 -9.47
N ASP A 49 6.18 11.21 -8.63
CA ASP A 49 7.46 10.58 -8.96
C ASP A 49 7.42 9.04 -8.82
N VAL A 50 6.24 8.44 -8.67
CA VAL A 50 6.09 6.98 -8.47
C VAL A 50 5.84 6.29 -9.81
N ASP A 51 6.76 5.41 -10.21
CA ASP A 51 6.63 4.60 -11.43
C ASP A 51 5.60 3.45 -11.28
N LEU A 52 5.56 2.83 -10.09
CA LEU A 52 4.71 1.68 -9.77
C LEU A 52 4.15 1.81 -8.35
N MET A 53 2.84 1.64 -8.19
CA MET A 53 2.16 1.69 -6.90
C MET A 53 1.50 0.35 -6.58
N PHE A 54 1.76 -0.16 -5.37
CA PHE A 54 1.15 -1.38 -4.86
C PHE A 54 0.31 -1.04 -3.63
N GLY A 55 -0.92 -1.56 -3.58
CA GLY A 55 -1.79 -1.53 -2.41
C GLY A 55 -2.12 -2.96 -1.99
N MET A 56 -2.36 -3.16 -0.69
CA MET A 56 -2.82 -4.46 -0.18
C MET A 56 -3.91 -4.29 0.86
N HIS A 57 -4.81 -5.27 0.93
CA HIS A 57 -5.79 -5.35 1.99
C HIS A 57 -5.83 -6.75 2.60
N ILE A 58 -6.14 -6.82 3.89
CA ILE A 58 -6.46 -8.09 4.55
C ILE A 58 -7.88 -8.46 4.13
N GLY A 59 -8.01 -9.52 3.35
CA GLY A 59 -9.30 -10.02 2.86
C GLY A 59 -10.12 -10.65 3.97
N PHE A 60 -11.44 -10.47 3.90
CA PHE A 60 -12.42 -11.10 4.80
C PHE A 60 -13.30 -12.13 4.06
N ASN A 61 -12.93 -12.51 2.84
CA ASN A 61 -13.64 -13.54 2.09
C ASN A 61 -13.23 -14.93 2.59
N GLU A 62 -14.19 -15.64 3.19
CA GLU A 62 -14.02 -16.99 3.75
C GLU A 62 -13.52 -18.02 2.72
N ASN A 63 -13.83 -17.81 1.43
CA ASN A 63 -13.39 -18.71 0.35
C ASN A 63 -11.94 -18.48 -0.07
N LEU A 64 -11.27 -17.45 0.45
CA LEU A 64 -9.90 -17.05 0.10
C LEU A 64 -8.97 -17.10 1.32
N SER A 65 -9.13 -18.10 2.18
CA SER A 65 -8.22 -18.30 3.31
C SER A 65 -6.85 -18.81 2.84
N ASN A 66 -5.78 -18.38 3.55
CA ASN A 66 -4.39 -18.80 3.33
C ASN A 66 -3.85 -18.56 1.90
N CYS A 67 -4.31 -17.51 1.23
CA CYS A 67 -3.80 -17.15 -0.09
C CYS A 67 -3.50 -15.65 -0.19
N PHE A 68 -2.62 -15.31 -1.14
CA PHE A 68 -2.52 -13.97 -1.68
C PHE A 68 -3.30 -13.92 -2.98
N ALA A 69 -4.24 -12.98 -3.08
CA ALA A 69 -4.98 -12.72 -4.29
C ALA A 69 -4.60 -11.33 -4.81
N CYS A 70 -4.33 -11.24 -6.12
CA CYS A 70 -4.18 -9.96 -6.81
C CYS A 70 -5.47 -9.68 -7.56
N SER A 71 -5.99 -8.47 -7.40
CA SER A 71 -7.13 -7.95 -8.14
C SER A 71 -6.84 -6.50 -8.51
N ASP A 72 -7.25 -6.09 -9.70
CA ASP A 72 -7.28 -4.70 -10.15
C ASP A 72 -8.63 -4.02 -9.87
N HIS A 73 -9.61 -4.78 -9.36
CA HIS A 73 -10.96 -4.32 -9.06
C HIS A 73 -11.47 -4.84 -7.70
N GLY A 74 -12.29 -4.05 -7.02
CA GLY A 74 -13.12 -4.54 -5.90
C GLY A 74 -12.34 -4.91 -4.63
N PHE A 75 -11.65 -3.94 -4.03
CA PHE A 75 -11.38 -3.90 -2.59
C PHE A 75 -10.85 -2.51 -2.21
N LEU A 76 -11.76 -1.52 -2.10
CA LEU A 76 -11.46 -0.15 -1.68
C LEU A 76 -10.37 0.61 -2.47
N ALA A 77 -9.93 0.09 -3.63
CA ALA A 77 -9.33 0.90 -4.68
C ALA A 77 -10.46 1.73 -5.31
N THR A 78 -10.80 2.84 -4.66
CA THR A 78 -11.79 3.77 -5.18
C THR A 78 -11.15 4.57 -6.32
N THR A 79 -11.73 4.40 -7.51
CA THR A 79 -11.44 5.14 -8.74
C THR A 79 -11.82 6.61 -8.62
#